data_AF-A0A498L2Z9-F1
#
_entry.id   AF-A0A498L2Z9-F1
#
_cell.length_a   1.000
_cell.length_b   1.000
_cell.length_c   1.000
_cell.angle_alpha   90.00
_cell.angle_beta   90.00
_cell.angle_gamma   90.00
#
_symmetry.space_group_name_H-M   'P 1'
#
loop_
_entity.id
_entity.type
_entity.pdbx_description
1 polymer ?
#
loop_
_entity_poly.entity_id
_entity_poly.type
_entity_poly.pdbx_seq_one_letter_code
_entity_poly.pdbx_strand_id
1 'polypeptide(L)'
;MLGTDGDERGLGAAGKLLLAVAIVLIVAVPVAVAGFETDLLGVPDVTAVDNRFAGATESVTVVTSDVTVRNPNPVTVAVDRVDVHHTVYANGVRLGGGVREELALPAGNSTVHVRTAVRTDRVTDWWVRHVRRGERSNLTVVASVSSASLDREYSRTVLTRTVRTDVLAAFETDRSVPVDANVSLISGPVLTVDCTTARWGAVGENRTVVAVAATVSNPTAFDVPLRSVSYDVRMNGRAVANGSTVNATTIPAGATGNVTARLVVDNDDFEEWWPTHIERNQTTRVRIDPTIRVDLSRFGRGSRTFTPSPITRRLETDLFGGRFEVARDGSV
;
A
#
# COMPACT_ATOMS: atom_id res chain seq x y z
N MET A 1 10.87 21.42 28.75
CA MET A 1 12.02 21.82 27.89
C MET A 1 12.91 20.60 27.73
N LEU A 2 13.49 20.41 26.55
CA LEU A 2 14.07 19.17 25.99
C LEU A 2 12.98 18.29 25.38
N GLY A 3 12.96 17.94 24.09
CA GLY A 3 13.79 18.27 22.94
C GLY A 3 13.18 17.45 21.81
N THR A 4 12.46 18.11 20.89
CA THR A 4 11.84 17.48 19.74
C THR A 4 12.87 17.38 18.62
N ASP A 5 13.69 16.33 18.64
CA ASP A 5 14.45 15.93 17.46
C ASP A 5 13.50 15.11 16.58
N GLY A 6 12.76 15.86 15.75
CA GLY A 6 12.10 15.32 14.58
C GLY A 6 13.18 14.91 13.59
N ASP A 7 13.45 13.61 13.54
CA ASP A 7 14.32 13.02 12.54
C ASP A 7 13.58 13.10 11.19
N GLU A 8 13.84 14.17 10.45
CA GLU A 8 13.36 14.46 9.09
C GLU A 8 14.03 13.53 8.05
N ARG A 9 13.87 12.21 8.23
CA ARG A 9 14.36 11.21 7.27
C ARG A 9 13.20 10.42 6.69
N GLY A 10 12.58 11.00 5.67
CA GLY A 10 11.49 10.36 4.96
C GLY A 10 10.97 11.03 3.68
N LEU A 11 11.70 11.96 3.06
CA LEU A 11 11.40 12.40 1.69
C LEU A 11 11.91 11.36 0.67
N GLY A 12 11.39 10.14 0.80
CA GLY A 12 11.80 8.98 0.03
C GLY A 12 10.83 8.68 -1.10
N ALA A 13 11.18 9.14 -2.31
CA ALA A 13 10.76 8.53 -3.58
C ALA A 13 9.25 8.37 -3.85
N ALA A 14 8.46 9.41 -3.56
CA ALA A 14 7.04 9.50 -3.92
C ALA A 14 6.85 9.72 -5.45
N GLY A 15 5.79 9.15 -6.03
CA GLY A 15 5.16 9.71 -7.23
C GLY A 15 5.72 9.36 -8.62
N LYS A 16 5.85 8.07 -9.00
CA LYS A 16 6.35 7.69 -10.35
C LYS A 16 5.48 6.70 -11.13
N LEU A 17 4.24 6.43 -10.73
CA LEU A 17 3.44 5.36 -11.34
C LEU A 17 2.92 5.65 -12.75
N LEU A 18 2.64 6.92 -13.07
CA LEU A 18 1.89 7.28 -14.29
C LEU A 18 2.63 8.26 -15.21
N LEU A 19 3.92 8.51 -14.93
CA LEU A 19 4.91 8.98 -15.92
C LEU A 19 4.84 8.13 -17.21
N ALA A 20 4.36 6.90 -17.10
CA ALA A 20 4.29 5.92 -18.15
C ALA A 20 3.28 6.21 -19.27
N VAL A 21 2.05 6.65 -18.94
CA VAL A 21 1.03 6.85 -20.00
C VAL A 21 1.40 8.03 -20.88
N ALA A 22 2.04 9.00 -20.25
CA ALA A 22 2.67 10.14 -20.87
C ALA A 22 3.73 9.75 -21.93
N ILE A 23 4.59 8.77 -21.60
CA ILE A 23 5.61 8.22 -22.51
C ILE A 23 4.98 7.45 -23.68
N VAL A 24 3.76 6.90 -23.53
CA VAL A 24 3.05 6.24 -24.64
C VAL A 24 2.87 7.21 -25.81
N LEU A 25 2.42 8.43 -25.52
CA LEU A 25 2.14 9.45 -26.55
C LEU A 25 3.43 9.90 -27.25
N ILE A 26 4.55 9.89 -26.53
CA ILE A 26 5.87 10.27 -27.03
C ILE A 26 6.44 9.25 -28.02
N VAL A 27 6.21 7.93 -27.80
CA VAL A 27 6.78 6.87 -28.65
C VAL A 27 5.83 6.47 -29.79
N ALA A 28 4.52 6.60 -29.59
CA ALA A 28 3.49 6.29 -30.61
C ALA A 28 3.60 7.17 -31.85
N VAL A 29 3.81 8.48 -31.61
CA VAL A 29 3.79 9.53 -32.61
C VAL A 29 4.88 9.39 -33.67
N PRO A 30 6.18 9.21 -33.32
CA PRO A 30 7.23 9.21 -34.33
C PRO A 30 7.25 7.95 -35.21
N VAL A 31 6.78 6.81 -34.68
CA VAL A 31 6.72 5.55 -35.44
C VAL A 31 5.56 5.53 -36.45
N ALA A 32 4.46 6.21 -36.15
CA ALA A 32 3.25 6.13 -36.96
C ALA A 32 3.21 7.12 -38.15
N VAL A 33 3.93 8.25 -38.08
CA VAL A 33 3.69 9.37 -39.01
C VAL A 33 4.71 9.51 -40.16
N ALA A 34 6.00 9.14 -40.04
CA ALA A 34 6.92 9.55 -41.12
C ALA A 34 8.25 8.81 -41.35
N GLY A 35 8.72 7.89 -40.52
CA GLY A 35 10.13 7.46 -40.63
C GLY A 35 11.07 8.62 -40.24
N PHE A 36 11.44 8.66 -38.97
CA PHE A 36 12.38 9.65 -38.44
C PHE A 36 13.83 9.30 -38.82
N GLU A 37 14.15 9.38 -40.10
CA GLU A 37 15.54 9.57 -40.57
C GLU A 37 15.86 11.05 -40.86
N THR A 38 14.93 11.97 -40.65
CA THR A 38 15.17 13.41 -40.82
C THR A 38 15.22 14.11 -39.46
N ASP A 39 16.36 14.70 -39.12
CA ASP A 39 16.64 15.55 -37.93
C ASP A 39 15.74 16.82 -37.80
N LEU A 40 14.65 16.91 -38.56
CA LEU A 40 13.82 18.11 -38.73
C LEU A 40 12.71 18.29 -37.68
N LEU A 41 12.31 17.25 -36.94
CA LEU A 41 11.23 17.32 -35.96
C LEU A 41 11.70 16.82 -34.59
N GLY A 42 11.42 17.60 -33.55
CA GLY A 42 11.70 17.25 -32.17
C GLY A 42 10.67 16.27 -31.60
N VAL A 43 11.09 15.43 -30.66
CA VAL A 43 10.22 14.46 -30.00
C VAL A 43 9.40 15.16 -28.90
N PRO A 44 8.06 15.03 -28.87
CA PRO A 44 7.26 15.52 -27.75
C PRO A 44 7.76 14.96 -26.42
N ASP A 45 7.68 15.74 -25.35
CA ASP A 45 8.23 15.36 -24.05
C ASP A 45 7.25 15.67 -22.92
N VAL A 46 7.29 14.89 -21.84
CA VAL A 46 6.34 15.00 -20.73
C VAL A 46 6.96 15.82 -19.63
N THR A 47 6.25 16.86 -19.22
CA THR A 47 6.78 17.87 -18.31
C THR A 47 6.19 17.76 -16.91
N ALA A 48 4.97 17.25 -16.79
CA ALA A 48 4.29 17.08 -15.51
C ALA A 48 3.24 15.96 -15.59
N VAL A 49 2.97 15.34 -14.45
CA VAL A 49 1.88 14.38 -14.30
C VAL A 49 1.21 14.61 -12.95
N ASP A 50 -0.10 14.84 -12.98
CA ASP A 50 -0.96 14.99 -11.81
C ASP A 50 -1.93 13.80 -11.73
N ASN A 51 -1.92 13.09 -10.61
CA ASN A 51 -2.75 11.90 -10.40
C ASN A 51 -3.80 12.14 -9.33
N ARG A 52 -5.01 11.63 -9.57
CA ARG A 52 -6.09 11.63 -8.59
C ARG A 52 -6.94 10.38 -8.73
N PHE A 53 -7.41 9.87 -7.60
CA PHE A 53 -8.47 8.87 -7.59
C PHE A 53 -9.79 9.55 -7.96
N ALA A 54 -10.42 9.10 -9.03
CA ALA A 54 -11.72 9.60 -9.47
C ALA A 54 -12.88 8.85 -8.81
N GLY A 55 -12.60 7.70 -8.20
CA GLY A 55 -13.55 6.90 -7.44
C GLY A 55 -13.05 5.48 -7.24
N ALA A 56 -13.47 4.84 -6.16
CA ALA A 56 -13.25 3.43 -5.91
C ALA A 56 -14.57 2.78 -5.51
N THR A 57 -14.84 1.63 -6.11
CA THR A 57 -15.95 0.74 -5.76
C THR A 57 -15.37 -0.62 -5.40
N GLU A 58 -16.20 -1.52 -4.92
CA GLU A 58 -15.81 -2.91 -4.62
C GLU A 58 -15.28 -3.65 -5.85
N SER A 59 -15.66 -3.26 -7.09
CA SER A 59 -15.23 -3.95 -8.31
C SER A 59 -14.18 -3.22 -9.14
N VAL A 60 -14.17 -1.89 -9.09
CA VAL A 60 -13.25 -1.06 -9.88
C VAL A 60 -12.75 0.14 -9.10
N THR A 61 -11.45 0.39 -9.20
CA THR A 61 -10.79 1.64 -8.80
C THR A 61 -10.42 2.42 -10.05
N VAL A 62 -10.77 3.70 -10.09
CA VAL A 62 -10.44 4.58 -11.21
C VAL A 62 -9.42 5.61 -10.78
N VAL A 63 -8.31 5.64 -11.53
CA VAL A 63 -7.31 6.70 -11.46
C VAL A 63 -7.45 7.57 -12.69
N THR A 64 -7.52 8.88 -12.49
CA THR A 64 -7.37 9.86 -13.57
C THR A 64 -6.04 10.57 -13.45
N SER A 65 -5.38 10.75 -14.58
CA SER A 65 -4.11 11.44 -14.68
C SER A 65 -4.21 12.58 -15.68
N ASP A 66 -3.74 13.74 -15.26
CA ASP A 66 -3.56 14.89 -16.13
C ASP A 66 -2.07 14.94 -16.49
N VAL A 67 -1.78 14.77 -17.77
CA VAL A 67 -0.41 14.65 -18.28
C VAL A 67 -0.08 15.89 -19.12
N THR A 68 0.89 16.68 -18.70
CA THR A 68 1.36 17.81 -19.51
C THR A 68 2.44 17.34 -20.47
N VAL A 69 2.17 17.47 -21.77
CA VAL A 69 3.05 17.13 -22.88
C VAL A 69 3.47 18.41 -23.59
N ARG A 70 4.76 18.58 -23.85
CA ARG A 70 5.32 19.65 -24.67
C ARG A 70 5.65 19.10 -26.04
N ASN A 71 4.96 19.58 -27.08
CA ASN A 71 5.33 19.36 -28.47
C ASN A 71 6.33 20.47 -28.90
N PRO A 72 7.62 20.16 -29.16
CA PRO A 72 8.59 21.15 -29.59
C PRO A 72 8.42 21.58 -31.05
N ASN A 73 7.57 20.89 -31.83
CA ASN A 73 7.41 21.14 -33.24
C ASN A 73 6.48 22.34 -33.49
N PRO A 74 6.74 23.16 -34.52
CA PRO A 74 5.87 24.29 -34.88
C PRO A 74 4.53 23.86 -35.51
N VAL A 75 4.30 22.56 -35.65
CA VAL A 75 3.09 21.95 -36.23
C VAL A 75 2.39 21.07 -35.21
N THR A 76 1.06 21.01 -35.30
CA THR A 76 0.26 20.05 -34.51
C THR A 76 0.62 18.63 -34.92
N VAL A 77 0.98 17.83 -33.94
CA VAL A 77 1.05 16.39 -34.09
C VAL A 77 -0.35 15.85 -33.83
N ALA A 78 -1.08 15.58 -34.90
CA ALA A 78 -2.43 15.03 -34.82
C ALA A 78 -2.38 13.54 -35.12
N VAL A 79 -2.92 12.72 -34.20
CA VAL A 79 -2.93 11.27 -34.33
C VAL A 79 -4.37 10.83 -34.63
N ASP A 80 -4.89 11.30 -35.76
CA ASP A 80 -6.34 11.30 -36.07
C ASP A 80 -6.96 9.92 -36.32
N ARG A 81 -6.21 8.81 -36.13
CA ARG A 81 -6.66 7.41 -36.33
C ARG A 81 -5.86 6.40 -35.50
N VAL A 82 -5.45 6.76 -34.29
CA VAL A 82 -4.63 5.87 -33.44
C VAL A 82 -5.23 5.77 -32.05
N ASP A 83 -5.52 4.52 -31.68
CA ASP A 83 -5.96 4.20 -30.33
C ASP A 83 -4.72 3.91 -29.49
N VAL A 84 -4.59 4.69 -28.42
CA VAL A 84 -3.55 4.51 -27.43
C VAL A 84 -4.12 3.68 -26.28
N HIS A 85 -3.68 2.43 -26.21
CA HIS A 85 -3.98 1.55 -25.10
C HIS A 85 -2.84 1.60 -24.08
N HIS A 86 -3.18 1.55 -22.80
CA HIS A 86 -2.21 1.26 -21.76
C HIS A 86 -2.70 0.15 -20.85
N THR A 87 -1.78 -0.68 -20.39
CA THR A 87 -2.04 -1.74 -19.42
C THR A 87 -1.06 -1.62 -18.26
N VAL A 88 -1.60 -1.69 -17.04
CA VAL A 88 -0.85 -1.62 -15.79
C VAL A 88 -0.69 -3.03 -15.23
N TYR A 89 0.54 -3.38 -14.90
CA TYR A 89 0.92 -4.63 -14.26
C TYR A 89 1.60 -4.35 -12.92
N ALA A 90 1.37 -5.20 -11.93
CA ALA A 90 2.13 -5.17 -10.69
C ALA A 90 2.52 -6.60 -10.31
N ASN A 91 3.82 -6.86 -10.14
CA ASN A 91 4.37 -8.20 -9.93
C ASN A 91 3.87 -9.22 -10.98
N GLY A 92 3.68 -8.77 -12.22
CA GLY A 92 3.17 -9.57 -13.33
C GLY A 92 1.65 -9.83 -13.31
N VAL A 93 0.89 -9.25 -12.36
CA VAL A 93 -0.57 -9.28 -12.37
C VAL A 93 -1.08 -8.10 -13.17
N ARG A 94 -1.92 -8.35 -14.19
CA ARG A 94 -2.61 -7.29 -14.95
C ARG A 94 -3.69 -6.68 -14.06
N LEU A 95 -3.40 -5.49 -13.53
CA LEU A 95 -4.32 -4.75 -12.65
C LEU A 95 -5.44 -4.09 -13.44
N GLY A 96 -5.11 -3.54 -14.60
CA GLY A 96 -6.05 -2.69 -15.32
C GLY A 96 -5.44 -1.99 -16.53
N GLY A 97 -6.16 -1.03 -17.07
CA GLY A 97 -5.74 -0.28 -18.24
C GLY A 97 -6.76 0.78 -18.66
N GLY A 98 -6.50 1.41 -19.78
CA GLY A 98 -7.38 2.38 -20.41
C GLY A 98 -7.07 2.55 -21.88
N VAL A 99 -7.94 3.28 -22.56
CA VAL A 99 -7.81 3.63 -23.97
C VAL A 99 -7.98 5.14 -24.08
N ARG A 100 -7.16 5.76 -24.93
CA ARG A 100 -7.34 7.13 -25.38
C ARG A 100 -7.44 7.15 -26.90
N GLU A 101 -8.59 7.60 -27.36
CA GLU A 101 -8.90 7.83 -28.77
C GLU A 101 -8.59 9.29 -29.13
N GLU A 102 -8.25 9.52 -30.41
CA GLU A 102 -8.17 10.86 -31.04
C GLU A 102 -7.29 11.87 -30.27
N LEU A 103 -5.99 11.61 -30.21
CA LEU A 103 -5.03 12.51 -29.60
C LEU A 103 -4.51 13.55 -30.60
N ALA A 104 -4.69 14.83 -30.30
CA ALA A 104 -3.98 15.92 -30.97
C ALA A 104 -3.07 16.66 -29.97
N LEU A 105 -1.82 16.89 -30.38
CA LEU A 105 -0.82 17.64 -29.62
C LEU A 105 -0.40 18.89 -30.41
N PRO A 106 -1.08 20.03 -30.20
CA PRO A 106 -0.65 21.32 -30.72
C PRO A 106 0.79 21.66 -30.36
N ALA A 107 1.40 22.59 -31.10
CA ALA A 107 2.71 23.14 -30.75
C ALA A 107 2.71 23.73 -29.32
N GLY A 108 3.76 23.45 -28.54
CA GLY A 108 3.87 23.89 -27.15
C GLY A 108 3.26 22.91 -26.13
N ASN A 109 2.80 23.42 -24.99
CA ASN A 109 2.29 22.59 -23.90
C ASN A 109 0.80 22.25 -24.09
N SER A 110 0.46 20.98 -23.91
CA SER A 110 -0.90 20.44 -23.95
C SER A 110 -1.13 19.52 -22.75
N THR A 111 -2.34 19.50 -22.20
CA THR A 111 -2.70 18.56 -21.13
C THR A 111 -3.54 17.42 -21.70
N VAL A 112 -3.12 16.19 -21.44
CA VAL A 112 -3.81 14.97 -21.86
C VAL A 112 -4.42 14.29 -20.65
N HIS A 113 -5.73 14.10 -20.70
CA HIS A 113 -6.49 13.42 -19.66
C HIS A 113 -6.51 11.92 -19.92
N VAL A 114 -6.00 11.15 -18.97
CA VAL A 114 -5.90 9.70 -19.04
C VAL A 114 -6.76 9.10 -17.94
N ARG A 115 -7.56 8.09 -18.29
CA ARG A 115 -8.37 7.33 -17.32
C ARG A 115 -7.87 5.89 -17.28
N THR A 116 -7.55 5.41 -16.08
CA THR A 116 -7.13 4.03 -15.84
C THR A 116 -8.15 3.34 -14.96
N ALA A 117 -8.75 2.27 -15.46
CA ALA A 117 -9.62 1.41 -14.67
C ALA A 117 -8.81 0.20 -14.16
N VAL A 118 -8.73 0.06 -12.84
CA VAL A 118 -8.11 -1.06 -12.13
C VAL A 118 -9.21 -1.94 -11.55
N ARG A 119 -9.18 -3.23 -11.83
CA ARG A 119 -10.16 -4.16 -11.27
C ARG A 119 -9.74 -4.58 -9.87
N THR A 120 -10.66 -4.52 -8.92
CA THR A 120 -10.37 -4.80 -7.50
C THR A 120 -10.02 -6.27 -7.27
N ASP A 121 -10.65 -7.22 -7.96
CA ASP A 121 -10.30 -8.66 -7.89
C ASP A 121 -8.82 -8.93 -8.21
N ARG A 122 -8.25 -8.15 -9.15
CA ARG A 122 -6.83 -8.24 -9.50
C ARG A 122 -5.90 -7.62 -8.47
N VAL A 123 -6.41 -6.76 -7.60
CA VAL A 123 -5.65 -6.21 -6.47
C VAL A 123 -5.41 -7.30 -5.43
N THR A 124 -6.39 -8.18 -5.18
CA THR A 124 -6.23 -9.32 -4.26
C THR A 124 -5.12 -10.28 -4.74
N ASP A 125 -5.11 -10.65 -6.03
CA ASP A 125 -4.04 -11.44 -6.64
C ASP A 125 -2.66 -10.78 -6.52
N TRP A 126 -2.62 -9.47 -6.74
CA TRP A 126 -1.41 -8.68 -6.61
C TRP A 126 -0.89 -8.63 -5.16
N TRP A 127 -1.80 -8.43 -4.20
CA TRP A 127 -1.49 -8.34 -2.78
C TRP A 127 -0.74 -9.58 -2.29
N VAL A 128 -1.23 -10.78 -2.64
CA VAL A 128 -0.56 -12.04 -2.32
C VAL A 128 0.89 -12.07 -2.84
N ARG A 129 1.11 -11.64 -4.09
CA ARG A 129 2.47 -11.59 -4.68
C ARG A 129 3.35 -10.52 -4.04
N HIS A 130 2.76 -9.39 -3.66
CA HIS A 130 3.44 -8.28 -2.99
C HIS A 130 3.94 -8.69 -1.61
N VAL A 131 3.07 -9.28 -0.79
CA VAL A 131 3.41 -9.76 0.56
C VAL A 131 4.46 -10.86 0.50
N ARG A 132 4.31 -11.86 -0.40
CA ARG A 132 5.31 -12.93 -0.59
C ARG A 132 6.69 -12.40 -1.00
N ARG A 133 6.76 -11.19 -1.56
CA ARG A 133 8.00 -10.51 -1.95
C ARG A 133 8.52 -9.55 -0.87
N GLY A 134 8.04 -9.67 0.38
CA GLY A 134 8.43 -8.78 1.47
C GLY A 134 7.95 -7.37 1.24
N GLU A 135 6.67 -7.22 0.92
CA GLU A 135 6.02 -5.92 0.66
C GLU A 135 6.68 -5.13 -0.47
N ARG A 136 7.09 -5.85 -1.52
CA ARG A 136 7.75 -5.26 -2.68
C ARG A 136 6.98 -5.55 -3.96
N SER A 137 6.69 -4.51 -4.70
CA SER A 137 5.98 -4.57 -5.99
C SER A 137 6.79 -3.95 -7.11
N ASN A 138 7.06 -4.73 -8.16
CA ASN A 138 7.49 -4.18 -9.44
C ASN A 138 6.25 -3.81 -10.25
N LEU A 139 5.96 -2.52 -10.35
CA LEU A 139 4.92 -2.02 -11.23
C LEU A 139 5.51 -1.75 -12.62
N THR A 140 4.80 -2.21 -13.63
CA THR A 140 5.14 -2.03 -15.05
C THR A 140 3.94 -1.49 -15.79
N VAL A 141 4.13 -0.50 -16.65
CA VAL A 141 3.08 -0.05 -17.57
C VAL A 141 3.53 -0.32 -18.99
N VAL A 142 2.65 -0.94 -19.75
CA VAL A 142 2.84 -1.25 -21.17
C VAL A 142 1.90 -0.37 -21.98
N ALA A 143 2.50 0.38 -22.88
CA ALA A 143 1.85 1.15 -23.93
C ALA A 143 1.57 0.24 -25.11
N SER A 144 0.45 0.41 -25.79
CA SER A 144 0.21 -0.20 -27.10
C SER A 144 -0.53 0.77 -28.00
N VAL A 145 -0.05 0.85 -29.23
CA VAL A 145 -0.47 1.84 -30.22
C VAL A 145 -0.99 1.06 -31.40
N SER A 146 -2.27 1.22 -31.71
CA SER A 146 -2.88 0.60 -32.89
C SER A 146 -3.28 1.69 -33.87
N SER A 147 -2.96 1.50 -35.16
CA SER A 147 -3.33 2.43 -36.21
C SER A 147 -4.04 1.69 -37.33
N ALA A 148 -5.26 2.13 -37.66
CA ALA A 148 -6.04 1.56 -38.76
C ALA A 148 -5.30 1.67 -40.11
N SER A 149 -4.41 2.65 -40.27
CA SER A 149 -3.60 2.83 -41.48
C SER A 149 -2.34 1.96 -41.54
N LEU A 150 -1.86 1.41 -40.41
CA LEU A 150 -0.58 0.68 -40.35
C LEU A 150 -0.75 -0.84 -40.23
N ASP A 151 -1.98 -1.34 -40.00
CA ASP A 151 -2.31 -2.76 -39.76
C ASP A 151 -1.33 -3.47 -38.80
N ARG A 152 -0.79 -2.72 -37.84
CA ARG A 152 0.24 -3.15 -36.89
C ARG A 152 -0.01 -2.53 -35.52
N GLU A 153 0.15 -3.35 -34.50
CA GLU A 153 0.19 -2.91 -33.10
C GLU A 153 1.66 -2.78 -32.68
N TYR A 154 2.02 -1.65 -32.08
CA TYR A 154 3.33 -1.45 -31.47
C TYR A 154 3.18 -1.32 -29.96
N SER A 155 3.78 -2.27 -29.22
CA SER A 155 3.75 -2.28 -27.76
C SER A 155 5.13 -2.03 -27.16
N ARG A 156 5.20 -1.19 -26.11
CA ARG A 156 6.45 -0.91 -25.40
C ARG A 156 6.22 -0.79 -23.90
N THR A 157 7.12 -1.34 -23.10
CA THR A 157 7.18 -1.01 -21.67
C THR A 157 7.65 0.43 -21.50
N VAL A 158 6.78 1.25 -20.95
CA VAL A 158 6.98 2.70 -20.80
C VAL A 158 7.35 3.11 -19.38
N LEU A 159 7.12 2.23 -18.41
CA LEU A 159 7.57 2.41 -17.04
C LEU A 159 7.85 1.08 -16.38
N THR A 160 8.91 1.06 -15.57
CA THR A 160 9.08 0.07 -14.51
C THR A 160 9.48 0.78 -13.22
N ARG A 161 8.75 0.54 -12.12
CA ARG A 161 9.00 1.12 -10.80
C ARG A 161 8.95 0.03 -9.74
N THR A 162 9.82 0.12 -8.75
CA THR A 162 9.65 -0.63 -7.50
C THR A 162 8.90 0.21 -6.48
N VAL A 163 7.81 -0.34 -5.93
CA VAL A 163 7.09 0.19 -4.78
C VAL A 163 7.34 -0.72 -3.59
N ARG A 164 7.50 -0.11 -2.41
CA ARG A 164 7.63 -0.80 -1.13
C ARG A 164 6.61 -0.24 -0.15
N THR A 165 6.08 -1.10 0.72
CA THR A 165 5.24 -0.68 1.85
C THR A 165 5.81 -1.24 3.14
N ASP A 166 5.24 -0.79 4.25
CA ASP A 166 5.50 -1.33 5.58
C ASP A 166 4.18 -1.42 6.36
N VAL A 167 3.39 -2.43 6.02
CA VAL A 167 2.10 -2.73 6.65
C VAL A 167 2.31 -3.38 8.02
N LEU A 168 3.40 -4.14 8.18
CA LEU A 168 3.75 -4.77 9.44
C LEU A 168 4.03 -3.76 10.56
N ALA A 169 4.60 -2.59 10.26
CA ALA A 169 4.81 -1.53 11.25
C ALA A 169 3.55 -1.10 12.03
N ALA A 170 2.34 -1.34 11.50
CA ALA A 170 1.10 -1.10 12.23
C ALA A 170 0.93 -2.00 13.46
N PHE A 171 1.65 -3.12 13.52
CA PHE A 171 1.63 -4.13 14.58
C PHE A 171 2.91 -4.12 15.44
N GLU A 172 3.84 -3.20 15.17
CA GLU A 172 5.11 -3.08 15.87
C GLU A 172 5.10 -1.89 16.84
N THR A 173 5.76 -2.06 17.98
CA THR A 173 5.93 -1.00 18.97
C THR A 173 7.08 -1.35 19.90
N ASP A 174 7.88 -0.36 20.28
CA ASP A 174 8.85 -0.44 21.37
C ASP A 174 8.35 0.24 22.65
N ARG A 175 7.08 0.68 22.65
CA ARG A 175 6.45 1.32 23.80
C ARG A 175 5.78 0.28 24.68
N SER A 176 6.15 0.27 25.96
CA SER A 176 5.50 -0.52 26.99
C SER A 176 4.03 -0.13 27.17
N VAL A 177 3.13 -1.12 27.12
CA VAL A 177 1.70 -0.98 27.37
C VAL A 177 1.32 -1.79 28.63
N PRO A 178 0.87 -1.14 29.72
CA PRO A 178 0.44 -1.83 30.92
C PRO A 178 -0.90 -2.55 30.72
N VAL A 179 -1.04 -3.72 31.34
CA VAL A 179 -2.29 -4.48 31.44
C VAL A 179 -2.83 -4.31 32.85
N ASP A 180 -3.58 -3.25 33.06
CA ASP A 180 -4.14 -2.93 34.38
C ASP A 180 -5.28 -3.87 34.72
N ALA A 181 -5.10 -4.63 35.81
CA ALA A 181 -6.13 -5.55 36.26
C ALA A 181 -7.20 -4.90 37.13
N ASN A 182 -6.91 -3.70 37.66
CA ASN A 182 -7.76 -2.97 38.59
C ASN A 182 -8.38 -3.87 39.69
N VAL A 183 -7.59 -4.82 40.19
CA VAL A 183 -7.99 -5.76 41.24
C VAL A 183 -7.34 -5.34 42.57
N SER A 184 -8.11 -5.39 43.64
CA SER A 184 -7.72 -4.89 44.97
C SER A 184 -6.45 -5.51 45.57
N LEU A 185 -6.00 -6.65 45.05
CA LEU A 185 -4.79 -7.37 45.53
C LEU A 185 -3.51 -7.01 44.76
N ILE A 186 -3.60 -6.30 43.64
CA ILE A 186 -2.45 -6.01 42.77
C ILE A 186 -2.39 -4.51 42.58
N SER A 187 -1.39 -3.87 43.17
CA SER A 187 -1.08 -2.47 42.94
C SER A 187 -0.35 -2.37 41.59
N GLY A 188 -1.06 -1.92 40.56
CA GLY A 188 -0.49 -1.70 39.21
C GLY A 188 -0.81 -2.82 38.20
N PRO A 189 -0.07 -2.88 37.09
CA PRO A 189 -0.34 -3.81 36.00
C PRO A 189 -0.04 -5.26 36.38
N VAL A 190 -0.83 -6.20 35.83
CA VAL A 190 -0.59 -7.64 35.99
C VAL A 190 0.44 -8.15 34.99
N LEU A 191 0.50 -7.53 33.82
CA LEU A 191 1.50 -7.77 32.79
C LEU A 191 1.81 -6.43 32.12
N THR A 192 2.99 -6.32 31.54
CA THR A 192 3.36 -5.21 30.66
C THR A 192 3.78 -5.80 29.32
N VAL A 193 3.19 -5.31 28.23
CA VAL A 193 3.66 -5.64 26.87
C VAL A 193 4.75 -4.65 26.53
N ASP A 194 6.01 -5.08 26.50
CA ASP A 194 7.16 -4.18 26.37
C ASP A 194 7.42 -3.77 24.94
N CYS A 195 7.45 -4.75 24.03
CA CYS A 195 7.58 -4.52 22.61
C CYS A 195 6.82 -5.57 21.80
N THR A 196 6.49 -5.22 20.56
CA THR A 196 5.94 -6.13 19.57
C THR A 196 6.72 -6.04 18.26
N THR A 197 6.97 -7.21 17.67
CA THR A 197 7.52 -7.37 16.33
C THR A 197 6.54 -8.15 15.48
N ALA A 198 6.52 -7.89 14.17
CA ALA A 198 5.58 -8.52 13.27
C ALA A 198 6.30 -9.11 12.06
N ARG A 199 5.77 -10.22 11.55
CA ARG A 199 6.29 -10.86 10.33
C ARG A 199 5.17 -11.53 9.57
N TRP A 200 5.33 -11.57 8.25
CA TRP A 200 4.45 -12.37 7.40
C TRP A 200 4.60 -13.87 7.72
N GLY A 201 3.46 -14.54 7.80
CA GLY A 201 3.31 -15.97 7.98
C GLY A 201 2.95 -16.66 6.67
N ALA A 202 2.00 -17.59 6.74
CA ALA A 202 1.44 -18.21 5.53
C ALA A 202 0.67 -17.15 4.72
N VAL A 203 0.91 -17.13 3.41
CA VAL A 203 0.24 -16.22 2.46
C VAL A 203 -0.32 -17.07 1.34
N GLY A 204 -1.64 -17.14 1.22
CA GLY A 204 -2.38 -17.88 0.20
C GLY A 204 -3.36 -16.98 -0.54
N GLU A 205 -4.11 -17.56 -1.47
CA GLU A 205 -5.09 -16.85 -2.29
C GLU A 205 -6.27 -16.32 -1.46
N ASN A 206 -6.69 -17.06 -0.43
CA ASN A 206 -7.84 -16.66 0.40
C ASN A 206 -7.44 -16.05 1.73
N ARG A 207 -6.20 -16.28 2.20
CA ARG A 207 -5.79 -15.87 3.56
C ARG A 207 -4.36 -15.41 3.62
N THR A 208 -4.14 -14.35 4.40
CA THR A 208 -2.82 -13.83 4.74
C THR A 208 -2.64 -13.85 6.25
N VAL A 209 -1.54 -14.44 6.73
CA VAL A 209 -1.24 -14.52 8.17
C VAL A 209 -0.18 -13.52 8.55
N VAL A 210 -0.42 -12.77 9.63
CA VAL A 210 0.60 -11.98 10.34
C VAL A 210 0.91 -12.67 11.65
N ALA A 211 2.19 -12.99 11.88
CA ALA A 211 2.67 -13.48 13.17
C ALA A 211 3.23 -12.30 13.96
N VAL A 212 2.63 -12.01 15.11
CA VAL A 212 3.07 -10.97 16.03
C VAL A 212 3.72 -11.64 17.24
N ALA A 213 4.98 -11.29 17.51
CA ALA A 213 5.68 -11.69 18.72
C ALA A 213 5.71 -10.51 19.69
N ALA A 214 5.19 -10.73 20.89
CA ALA A 214 5.16 -9.76 21.97
C ALA A 214 6.09 -10.22 23.11
N THR A 215 6.94 -9.30 23.56
CA THR A 215 7.72 -9.46 24.78
C THR A 215 6.88 -8.96 25.93
N VAL A 216 6.59 -9.82 26.91
CA VAL A 216 5.67 -9.52 28.01
C VAL A 216 6.39 -9.70 29.34
N SER A 217 6.43 -8.65 30.15
CA SER A 217 6.99 -8.69 31.50
C SER A 217 5.90 -8.84 32.56
N ASN A 218 6.20 -9.63 33.59
CA ASN A 218 5.36 -9.80 34.76
C ASN A 218 5.96 -9.01 35.95
N PRO A 219 5.44 -7.80 36.25
CA PRO A 219 5.95 -6.98 37.35
C PRO A 219 5.50 -7.47 38.72
N THR A 220 4.64 -8.49 38.80
CA THR A 220 4.10 -8.98 40.06
C THR A 220 5.08 -9.93 40.76
N ALA A 221 4.92 -10.09 42.08
CA ALA A 221 5.71 -11.00 42.89
C ALA A 221 5.30 -12.48 42.74
N PHE A 222 4.56 -12.81 41.67
CA PHE A 222 4.01 -14.14 41.49
C PHE A 222 3.84 -14.54 40.03
N ASP A 223 3.93 -15.84 39.74
CA ASP A 223 3.67 -16.36 38.41
C ASP A 223 2.25 -16.06 37.90
N VAL A 224 2.16 -15.54 36.68
CA VAL A 224 0.92 -15.22 35.97
C VAL A 224 0.70 -16.24 34.84
N PRO A 225 -0.25 -17.19 34.99
CA PRO A 225 -0.64 -18.06 33.90
C PRO A 225 -1.48 -17.27 32.87
N LEU A 226 -0.86 -16.99 31.73
CA LEU A 226 -1.47 -16.39 30.55
C LEU A 226 -2.19 -17.47 29.73
N ARG A 227 -3.53 -17.40 29.69
CA ARG A 227 -4.34 -18.39 28.98
C ARG A 227 -4.47 -18.07 27.50
N SER A 228 -4.72 -16.82 27.17
CA SER A 228 -4.81 -16.38 25.78
C SER A 228 -4.65 -14.87 25.64
N VAL A 229 -4.13 -14.42 24.51
CA VAL A 229 -4.30 -13.05 24.01
C VAL A 229 -5.02 -13.12 22.69
N SER A 230 -6.09 -12.35 22.52
CA SER A 230 -6.85 -12.24 21.28
C SER A 230 -6.88 -10.78 20.81
N TYR A 231 -7.08 -10.57 19.52
CA TYR A 231 -7.06 -9.26 18.88
C TYR A 231 -8.18 -9.17 17.87
N ASP A 232 -8.91 -8.07 17.89
CA ASP A 232 -9.75 -7.63 16.79
C ASP A 232 -9.07 -6.46 16.08
N VAL A 233 -8.94 -6.55 14.76
CA VAL A 233 -8.31 -5.50 13.95
C VAL A 233 -9.33 -4.89 13.02
N ARG A 234 -9.41 -3.56 13.08
CA ARG A 234 -10.20 -2.77 12.15
C ARG A 234 -9.31 -1.83 11.35
N MET A 235 -9.58 -1.73 10.06
CA MET A 235 -8.93 -0.78 9.17
C MET A 235 -9.98 0.17 8.60
N ASN A 236 -9.84 1.47 8.85
CA ASN A 236 -10.85 2.48 8.52
C ASN A 236 -12.27 2.17 9.05
N GLY A 237 -12.34 1.43 10.17
CA GLY A 237 -13.59 1.02 10.80
C GLY A 237 -14.16 -0.32 10.30
N ARG A 238 -13.61 -0.90 9.23
CA ARG A 238 -13.96 -2.25 8.73
C ARG A 238 -13.17 -3.31 9.47
N ALA A 239 -13.81 -4.39 9.93
CA ALA A 239 -13.11 -5.52 10.50
C ALA A 239 -12.37 -6.26 9.38
N VAL A 240 -11.08 -6.55 9.57
CA VAL A 240 -10.24 -7.18 8.53
C VAL A 240 -9.46 -8.39 9.04
N ALA A 241 -9.35 -8.54 10.35
CA ALA A 241 -8.69 -9.68 10.95
C ALA A 241 -9.15 -9.87 12.38
N ASN A 242 -9.16 -11.14 12.79
CA ASN A 242 -9.05 -11.52 14.18
C ASN A 242 -7.77 -12.33 14.38
N GLY A 243 -7.31 -12.39 15.63
CA GLY A 243 -6.15 -13.20 15.96
C GLY A 243 -6.21 -13.69 17.38
N SER A 244 -5.51 -14.79 17.65
CA SER A 244 -5.31 -15.28 19.00
C SER A 244 -3.91 -15.87 19.17
N THR A 245 -3.47 -15.94 20.43
CA THR A 245 -2.27 -16.66 20.82
C THR A 245 -2.43 -18.14 20.54
N VAL A 246 -1.32 -18.76 20.16
CA VAL A 246 -1.29 -20.17 19.79
C VAL A 246 -1.31 -21.06 21.03
N ASN A 247 -0.65 -20.65 22.12
CA ASN A 247 -0.47 -21.45 23.31
C ASN A 247 -0.65 -20.64 24.60
N ALA A 248 -1.28 -21.24 25.60
CA ALA A 248 -1.19 -20.76 26.98
C ALA A 248 0.25 -20.89 27.48
N THR A 249 0.69 -19.97 28.31
CA THR A 249 2.02 -19.97 28.94
C THR A 249 1.94 -19.38 30.33
N THR A 250 2.98 -19.55 31.12
CA THR A 250 3.11 -18.89 32.43
C THR A 250 4.28 -17.92 32.35
N ILE A 251 4.04 -16.66 32.71
CA ILE A 251 5.11 -15.66 32.85
C ILE A 251 5.53 -15.65 34.33
N PRO A 252 6.75 -16.09 34.68
CA PRO A 252 7.19 -16.17 36.07
C PRO A 252 7.22 -14.80 36.75
N ALA A 253 7.18 -14.80 38.09
CA ALA A 253 7.31 -13.58 38.89
C ALA A 253 8.56 -12.76 38.52
N GLY A 254 8.40 -11.46 38.26
CA GLY A 254 9.51 -10.55 37.92
C GLY A 254 10.23 -10.87 36.60
N ALA A 255 9.72 -11.80 35.81
CA ALA A 255 10.38 -12.27 34.59
C ALA A 255 9.67 -11.77 33.33
N THR A 256 10.36 -11.92 32.21
CA THR A 256 9.86 -11.63 30.87
C THR A 256 9.64 -12.94 30.11
N GLY A 257 8.58 -13.00 29.31
CA GLY A 257 8.31 -14.12 28.42
C GLY A 257 7.85 -13.66 27.04
N ASN A 258 8.05 -14.53 26.04
CA ASN A 258 7.64 -14.26 24.67
C ASN A 258 6.31 -14.92 24.37
N VAL A 259 5.39 -14.14 23.81
CA VAL A 259 4.04 -14.55 23.44
C VAL A 259 3.87 -14.35 21.94
N THR A 260 3.43 -15.37 21.22
CA THR A 260 3.16 -15.26 19.78
C THR A 260 1.66 -15.37 19.52
N ALA A 261 1.16 -14.38 18.79
CA ALA A 261 -0.19 -14.35 18.24
C ALA A 261 -0.16 -14.47 16.72
N ARG A 262 -1.20 -15.10 16.16
CA ARG A 262 -1.41 -15.17 14.72
C ARG A 262 -2.68 -14.41 14.39
N LEU A 263 -2.56 -13.40 13.55
CA LEU A 263 -3.67 -12.69 12.96
C LEU A 263 -3.91 -13.28 11.59
N VAL A 264 -5.15 -13.65 11.31
CA VAL A 264 -5.55 -14.19 10.01
C VAL A 264 -6.42 -13.15 9.35
N VAL A 265 -5.96 -12.66 8.20
CA VAL A 265 -6.71 -11.77 7.32
C VAL A 265 -7.38 -12.66 6.28
N ASP A 266 -8.70 -12.57 6.15
CA ASP A 266 -9.38 -13.09 4.97
C ASP A 266 -9.15 -12.12 3.82
N ASN A 267 -8.70 -12.62 2.69
CA ASN A 267 -8.37 -11.76 1.56
C ASN A 267 -9.64 -11.12 0.96
N ASP A 268 -10.82 -11.68 1.18
CA ASP A 268 -12.08 -11.07 0.76
C ASP A 268 -12.37 -9.78 1.57
N ASP A 269 -11.98 -9.72 2.85
CA ASP A 269 -12.11 -8.52 3.69
C ASP A 269 -11.21 -7.37 3.18
N PHE A 270 -10.14 -7.70 2.43
CA PHE A 270 -9.29 -6.70 1.80
C PHE A 270 -10.03 -5.95 0.69
N GLU A 271 -10.92 -6.62 -0.04
CA GLU A 271 -11.71 -6.02 -1.12
C GLU A 271 -12.68 -4.95 -0.59
N GLU A 272 -13.24 -5.17 0.61
CA GLU A 272 -14.07 -4.17 1.30
C GLU A 272 -13.25 -3.00 1.87
N TRP A 273 -12.06 -3.28 2.41
CA TRP A 273 -11.19 -2.24 2.96
C TRP A 273 -10.62 -1.34 1.87
N TRP A 274 -10.26 -1.90 0.71
CA TRP A 274 -9.50 -1.22 -0.34
C TRP A 274 -10.14 0.11 -0.80
N PRO A 275 -11.44 0.19 -1.14
CA PRO A 275 -12.07 1.46 -1.49
C PRO A 275 -11.89 2.52 -0.40
N THR A 276 -12.03 2.14 0.87
CA THR A 276 -11.90 3.07 2.01
C THR A 276 -10.48 3.62 2.17
N HIS A 277 -9.47 2.84 1.78
CA HIS A 277 -8.06 3.23 1.76
C HIS A 277 -7.80 4.24 0.63
N ILE A 278 -8.32 3.94 -0.56
CA ILE A 278 -8.17 4.78 -1.76
C ILE A 278 -8.88 6.13 -1.61
N GLU A 279 -10.11 6.15 -1.11
CA GLU A 279 -10.87 7.38 -0.84
C GLU A 279 -10.16 8.30 0.17
N ARG A 280 -9.38 7.72 1.08
CA ARG A 280 -8.54 8.44 2.05
C ARG A 280 -7.13 8.69 1.53
N ASN A 281 -6.96 8.76 0.22
CA ASN A 281 -5.70 9.01 -0.45
C ASN A 281 -4.58 8.07 0.02
N GLN A 282 -4.85 6.77 -0.02
CA GLN A 282 -3.94 5.71 0.41
C GLN A 282 -3.54 5.79 1.90
N THR A 283 -4.44 6.33 2.74
CA THR A 283 -4.29 6.35 4.19
C THR A 283 -5.26 5.38 4.84
N THR A 284 -4.80 4.66 5.85
CA THR A 284 -5.62 3.80 6.69
C THR A 284 -5.38 4.05 8.16
N ARG A 285 -6.47 4.17 8.92
CA ARG A 285 -6.44 4.12 10.37
C ARG A 285 -6.59 2.67 10.81
N VAL A 286 -5.51 2.07 11.30
CA VAL A 286 -5.52 0.73 11.87
C VAL A 286 -5.87 0.86 13.36
N ARG A 287 -6.87 0.12 13.82
CA ARG A 287 -7.27 0.01 15.21
C ARG A 287 -7.18 -1.44 15.64
N ILE A 288 -6.51 -1.69 16.76
CA ILE A 288 -6.29 -3.01 17.33
C ILE A 288 -6.90 -3.01 18.73
N ASP A 289 -7.87 -3.88 18.96
CA ASP A 289 -8.57 -4.05 20.23
C ASP A 289 -8.11 -5.37 20.89
N PRO A 290 -7.17 -5.35 21.85
CA PRO A 290 -6.65 -6.55 22.49
C PRO A 290 -7.56 -7.06 23.62
N THR A 291 -7.61 -8.38 23.78
CA THR A 291 -8.27 -9.06 24.90
C THR A 291 -7.31 -10.08 25.51
N ILE A 292 -7.00 -9.95 26.80
CA ILE A 292 -6.03 -10.77 27.51
C ILE A 292 -6.77 -11.60 28.56
N ARG A 293 -6.57 -12.92 28.55
CA ARG A 293 -7.14 -13.83 29.55
C ARG A 293 -6.03 -14.43 30.40
N VAL A 294 -6.11 -14.23 31.70
CA VAL A 294 -5.19 -14.80 32.69
C VAL A 294 -5.93 -15.72 33.65
N ASP A 295 -5.20 -16.54 34.39
CA ASP A 295 -5.74 -17.34 35.47
C ASP A 295 -5.22 -16.88 36.83
N LEU A 296 -6.12 -16.35 37.66
CA LEU A 296 -5.85 -15.89 39.01
C LEU A 296 -6.54 -16.79 40.06
N SER A 297 -6.79 -18.07 39.73
CA SER A 297 -7.41 -19.04 40.64
C SER A 297 -6.63 -19.21 41.95
N ARG A 298 -5.29 -19.12 41.90
CA ARG A 298 -4.41 -19.11 43.09
C ARG A 298 -4.69 -17.97 44.08
N PHE A 299 -5.43 -16.93 43.65
CA PHE A 299 -5.87 -15.80 44.47
C PHE A 299 -7.38 -15.80 44.72
N GLY A 300 -8.06 -16.93 44.48
CA GLY A 300 -9.51 -17.06 44.64
C GLY A 300 -10.32 -16.28 43.61
N ARG A 301 -9.73 -15.85 42.49
CA ARG A 301 -10.38 -14.99 41.50
C ARG A 301 -10.75 -15.69 40.19
N GLY A 302 -10.36 -16.95 40.00
CA GLY A 302 -10.62 -17.71 38.77
C GLY A 302 -9.91 -17.11 37.54
N SER A 303 -10.36 -17.49 36.35
CA SER A 303 -9.89 -16.87 35.11
C SER A 303 -10.48 -15.47 34.94
N ARG A 304 -9.61 -14.50 34.61
CA ARG A 304 -9.98 -13.09 34.39
C ARG A 304 -9.66 -12.67 32.98
N THR A 305 -10.52 -11.82 32.43
CA THR A 305 -10.35 -11.22 31.12
C THR A 305 -10.14 -9.72 31.30
N PHE A 306 -9.13 -9.19 30.62
CA PHE A 306 -8.77 -7.79 30.60
C PHE A 306 -8.82 -7.28 29.16
N THR A 307 -9.26 -6.05 29.00
CA THR A 307 -9.35 -5.36 27.71
C THR A 307 -8.53 -4.08 27.81
N PRO A 308 -7.21 -4.14 27.52
CA PRO A 308 -6.37 -2.96 27.50
C PRO A 308 -6.90 -1.90 26.54
N SER A 309 -6.40 -0.68 26.71
CA SER A 309 -6.73 0.43 25.82
C SER A 309 -6.43 0.07 24.35
N PRO A 310 -7.37 0.35 23.43
CA PRO A 310 -7.17 0.10 22.00
C PRO A 310 -5.97 0.84 21.44
N ILE A 311 -5.20 0.18 20.59
CA ILE A 311 -4.05 0.78 19.89
C ILE A 311 -4.55 1.33 18.56
N THR A 312 -4.19 2.56 18.23
CA THR A 312 -4.48 3.17 16.94
C THR A 312 -3.19 3.58 16.23
N ARG A 313 -3.08 3.24 14.95
CA ARG A 313 -1.95 3.54 14.07
C ARG A 313 -2.44 4.09 12.74
N ARG A 314 -1.57 4.85 12.09
CA ARG A 314 -1.78 5.36 10.74
C ARG A 314 -0.85 4.60 9.81
N LEU A 315 -1.43 3.97 8.79
CA LEU A 315 -0.74 3.33 7.69
C LEU A 315 -0.92 4.21 6.45
N GLU A 316 0.17 4.54 5.78
CA GLU A 316 0.16 5.25 4.49
C GLU A 316 0.88 4.40 3.45
N THR A 317 0.35 4.38 2.23
CA THR A 317 1.03 3.75 1.10
C THR A 317 1.17 4.72 -0.07
N ASP A 318 2.13 4.46 -0.95
CA ASP A 318 2.29 5.16 -2.23
C ASP A 318 2.28 4.15 -3.39
N LEU A 319 1.20 3.38 -3.48
CA LEU A 319 0.99 2.40 -4.53
C LEU A 319 0.74 3.05 -5.89
N PHE A 320 0.18 4.27 -5.95
CA PHE A 320 -0.20 4.92 -7.22
C PHE A 320 0.38 6.33 -7.49
N GLY A 321 1.17 6.92 -6.58
CA GLY A 321 1.83 8.21 -6.79
C GLY A 321 1.01 9.46 -6.43
N GLY A 322 1.71 10.57 -6.11
CA GLY A 322 1.19 11.94 -6.01
C GLY A 322 1.76 12.88 -7.10
N ARG A 323 1.52 14.21 -6.98
CA ARG A 323 1.94 15.27 -7.93
C ARG A 323 3.46 15.34 -8.12
N PHE A 324 3.93 15.51 -9.36
CA PHE A 324 5.35 15.61 -9.72
C PHE A 324 5.64 16.55 -10.90
N GLU A 325 6.76 17.26 -10.84
CA GLU A 325 7.35 18.07 -11.92
C GLU A 325 8.65 17.41 -12.43
N VAL A 326 8.79 17.23 -13.75
CA VAL A 326 9.98 16.61 -14.34
C VAL A 326 11.15 17.60 -14.33
N ALA A 327 12.16 17.37 -13.48
CA ALA A 327 13.39 18.15 -13.46
C ALA A 327 14.20 17.91 -14.75
N ARG A 328 14.67 19.00 -15.38
CA ARG A 328 15.58 18.94 -16.53
C ARG A 328 16.94 18.39 -16.10
N ASP A 329 17.47 17.41 -16.83
CA ASP A 329 18.92 17.24 -16.89
C ASP A 329 19.45 18.32 -17.84
N GLY A 330 20.09 19.33 -17.27
CA GLY A 330 20.72 20.38 -18.05
C GLY A 330 22.05 19.85 -18.57
N SER A 331 22.18 19.65 -19.87
CA SER A 331 23.48 19.57 -20.52
C SER A 331 23.54 20.51 -21.72
N VAL A 332 24.36 21.56 -21.51
CA VAL A 332 25.10 22.46 -22.41
C VAL A 332 24.47 22.88 -23.73
#